data_AF-A0A417LM66-F1
#
_entry.id   AF-A0A417LM66-F1
#
_cell.length_a   1.000
_cell.length_b   1.000
_cell.length_c   1.000
_cell.angle_alpha   90.00
_cell.angle_beta   90.00
_cell.angle_gamma   90.00
#
_symmetry.space_group_name_H-M   'P 1'
#
loop_
_entity.id
_entity.type
_entity.pdbx_description
1 polymer ?
#
loop_
_entity_poly.entity_id
_entity_poly.type
_entity_poly.pdbx_seq_one_letter_code
_entity_poly.pdbx_strand_id
1 'polypeptide(L)' 'MDKRELDIAYFLSFCIEQYKMERRLSGEDTMNLFEKYNVLPYLSDNFEVLHTQGRQWLIEEIDDYIAKQKEEMQ' A
#
# COMPACT_ATOMS: atom_id res chain seq x y z
N MET A 1 5.83 21.76 -0.48
CA MET A 1 5.88 20.37 -0.02
C MET A 1 7.31 20.09 0.37
N ASP A 2 7.50 19.56 1.56
CA ASP A 2 8.82 19.13 2.02
C ASP A 2 9.30 17.92 1.20
N LYS A 3 10.62 17.71 1.11
CA LYS A 3 11.20 16.58 0.37
C LYS A 3 10.66 15.24 0.87
N ARG A 4 10.53 15.09 2.20
CA ARG A 4 10.00 13.89 2.83
C ARG A 4 8.56 13.60 2.40
N GLU A 5 7.71 14.62 2.32
CA GLU A 5 6.32 14.47 1.87
C GLU A 5 6.24 13.99 0.42
N LEU A 6 7.14 14.49 -0.45
CA LEU A 6 7.24 14.04 -1.84
C LEU A 6 7.71 12.59 -1.94
N ASP A 7 8.72 12.21 -1.17
CA ASP A 7 9.25 10.84 -1.14
C ASP A 7 8.16 9.84 -0.69
N ILE A 8 7.38 10.18 0.34
CA ILE A 8 6.23 9.38 0.78
C ILE A 8 5.17 9.31 -0.32
N ALA A 9 4.82 10.44 -0.94
CA ALA A 9 3.82 10.45 -2.00
C ALA A 9 4.23 9.58 -3.21
N TYR A 10 5.51 9.61 -3.61
CA TYR A 10 6.04 8.75 -4.66
C TYR A 10 6.02 7.27 -4.28
N PHE A 11 6.36 6.95 -3.03
CA PHE A 11 6.27 5.58 -2.53
C PHE A 11 4.82 5.06 -2.52
N LEU A 12 3.87 5.84 -2.02
CA LEU A 12 2.45 5.46 -2.05
C LEU A 12 1.96 5.25 -3.48
N SER A 13 2.33 6.14 -4.40
CA SER A 13 2.00 6.03 -5.83
C SER A 13 2.58 4.75 -6.44
N PHE A 14 3.82 4.42 -6.08
CA PHE A 14 4.47 3.17 -6.48
C PHE A 14 3.71 1.95 -5.96
N CYS A 15 3.38 1.89 -4.67
CA CYS A 15 2.63 0.77 -4.08
C CYS A 15 1.26 0.57 -4.74
N ILE A 16 0.51 1.65 -4.97
CA ILE A 16 -0.80 1.58 -5.66
C ILE A 16 -0.63 0.98 -7.06
N GLU A 17 0.31 1.49 -7.85
CA GLU A 17 0.50 1.05 -9.23
C GLU A 17 0.98 -0.40 -9.30
N GLN A 18 1.96 -0.78 -8.46
CA GLN A 18 2.47 -2.15 -8.45
C GLN A 18 1.41 -3.14 -7.99
N TYR A 19 0.63 -2.82 -6.96
CA TYR A 19 -0.43 -3.70 -6.47
C TYR A 19 -1.54 -3.87 -7.52
N LYS A 20 -1.95 -2.77 -8.16
CA LYS A 20 -2.91 -2.80 -9.27
C LYS A 20 -2.46 -3.75 -10.38
N MET A 21 -1.19 -3.65 -10.80
CA MET A 21 -0.63 -4.50 -11.85
C MET A 21 -0.56 -5.97 -11.43
N GLU A 22 -0.03 -6.26 -10.25
CA GLU A 22 0.20 -7.64 -9.78
C GLU A 22 -1.12 -8.37 -9.50
N ARG A 23 -2.11 -7.68 -8.93
CA ARG A 23 -3.44 -8.22 -8.63
C ARG A 23 -4.44 -8.07 -9.77
N ARG A 24 -4.03 -7.49 -10.91
CA ARG A 24 -4.84 -7.26 -12.12
C ARG A 24 -6.16 -6.53 -11.82
N LEU A 25 -6.09 -5.52 -10.97
CA LEU A 25 -7.22 -4.70 -10.57
C LEU A 25 -7.31 -3.44 -11.43
N SER A 26 -8.48 -2.78 -11.43
CA SER A 26 -8.56 -1.41 -11.91
C SER A 26 -7.96 -0.44 -10.88
N GLY A 27 -7.66 0.80 -11.30
CA GLY A 27 -7.21 1.83 -10.37
C GLY A 27 -8.27 2.15 -9.31
N GLU A 28 -9.54 2.17 -9.72
CA GLU A 28 -10.69 2.38 -8.83
C GLU A 28 -10.82 1.25 -7.81
N ASP A 29 -10.78 -0.02 -8.25
CA ASP A 29 -10.87 -1.18 -7.34
C ASP A 29 -9.70 -1.20 -6.35
N THR A 30 -8.49 -0.85 -6.81
CA THR A 30 -7.31 -0.79 -5.95
C THR A 30 -7.46 0.28 -4.87
N MET A 31 -7.92 1.48 -5.25
CA MET A 31 -8.14 2.57 -4.30
C MET A 31 -9.28 2.26 -3.33
N ASN A 32 -10.40 1.72 -3.80
CA ASN A 32 -11.52 1.29 -2.95
C ASN A 32 -11.07 0.24 -1.93
N LEU A 33 -10.21 -0.70 -2.34
CA LEU A 33 -9.64 -1.71 -1.46
C LEU A 33 -8.72 -1.07 -0.41
N PHE A 34 -7.83 -0.18 -0.84
CA PHE A 34 -6.86 0.47 0.04
C PHE A 34 -7.53 1.40 1.05
N GLU A 35 -8.57 2.12 0.64
CA GLU A 35 -9.40 2.95 1.52
C GLU A 35 -10.16 2.08 2.54
N LYS A 36 -10.82 1.01 2.08
CA LYS A 36 -11.60 0.11 2.94
C LYS A 36 -10.78 -0.48 4.09
N TYR A 37 -9.51 -0.81 3.85
CA TYR A 37 -8.65 -1.46 4.84
C TYR A 37 -7.55 -0.56 5.38
N ASN A 38 -7.62 0.76 5.18
CA ASN A 38 -6.64 1.73 5.67
C ASN A 38 -5.19 1.41 5.27
N VAL A 39 -4.97 0.98 4.02
CA VAL A 39 -3.64 0.60 3.52
C VAL A 39 -2.71 1.81 3.37
N LEU A 40 -3.23 2.96 2.89
CA LEU A 40 -2.38 4.14 2.69
C LEU A 40 -1.80 4.70 3.99
N PRO A 41 -2.58 4.89 5.08
CA PRO A 41 -2.02 5.22 6.39
C PRO A 41 -0.96 4.23 6.86
N TYR A 42 -1.23 2.92 6.73
CA TYR A 42 -0.26 1.88 7.09
C TYR A 42 1.07 2.04 6.35
N LEU A 43 1.02 2.24 5.04
CA LEU A 43 2.20 2.43 4.21
C LEU A 43 2.96 3.72 4.54
N SER A 44 2.26 4.83 4.79
CA SER A 44 2.91 6.11 5.13
C SER A 44 3.53 6.09 6.52
N ASP A 45 2.84 5.51 7.50
CA ASP A 45 3.30 5.46 8.90
C ASP A 45 4.54 4.57 9.05
N ASN A 46 4.64 3.54 8.20
CA ASN A 46 5.77 2.60 8.18
C ASN A 46 6.78 2.90 7.06
N PHE A 47 6.71 4.09 6.44
CA PHE A 47 7.52 4.46 5.27
C PHE A 47 9.01 4.15 5.46
N GLU A 48 9.60 4.54 6.59
CA GLU A 48 11.04 4.39 6.89
C GLU A 48 11.56 2.95 6.70
N VAL A 49 10.71 1.95 6.99
CA VAL A 49 11.06 0.54 6.83
C VAL A 49 10.64 0.04 5.44
N LEU A 50 9.41 0.32 5.04
CA LEU A 50 8.82 -0.28 3.84
C LEU A 50 9.47 0.21 2.54
N HIS A 51 9.88 1.48 2.44
CA HIS A 51 10.47 2.03 1.22
C HIS A 51 11.83 1.41 0.83
N THR A 52 12.46 0.67 1.76
CA THR A 52 13.74 -0.03 1.54
C THR A 52 13.54 -1.45 1.01
N GLN A 53 12.31 -1.95 0.98
CA GLN A 53 11.99 -3.33 0.63
C GLN A 53 11.81 -3.54 -0.88
N GLY A 54 12.00 -4.77 -1.31
CA GLY A 54 11.77 -5.15 -2.70
C GLY A 54 10.29 -5.13 -3.07
N ARG A 55 9.99 -4.87 -4.35
CA ARG A 55 8.61 -4.83 -4.86
C ARG A 55 7.77 -6.04 -4.47
N GLN A 56 8.26 -7.26 -4.72
CA GLN A 56 7.49 -8.47 -4.49
C GLN A 56 7.09 -8.62 -3.02
N TRP A 57 8.04 -8.33 -2.13
CA TRP A 57 7.81 -8.35 -0.69
C TRP A 57 6.76 -7.31 -0.27
N LEU A 58 6.81 -6.09 -0.85
CA LEU A 58 5.79 -5.07 -0.57
C LEU A 58 4.38 -5.49 -0.97
N ILE A 59 4.23 -6.21 -2.09
CA ILE A 59 2.92 -6.72 -2.50
C ILE A 59 2.41 -7.75 -1.49
N GLU A 60 3.25 -8.71 -1.13
CA GLU A 60 2.92 -9.73 -0.12
C GLU A 60 2.57 -9.10 1.24
N GLU A 61 3.32 -8.10 1.68
CA GLU A 61 3.05 -7.36 2.92
C GLU A 61 1.68 -6.64 2.88
N ILE A 62 1.32 -6.03 1.74
CA ILE A 62 0.00 -5.39 1.60
C ILE A 62 -1.12 -6.43 1.65
N ASP A 63 -0.95 -7.60 1.01
CA ASP A 63 -1.94 -8.68 1.07
C ASP A 63 -2.11 -9.22 2.49
N ASP A 64 -1.00 -9.45 3.20
CA ASP A 64 -1.00 -9.92 4.58
C ASP A 64 -1.67 -8.91 5.52
N TYR A 65 -1.38 -7.62 5.34
CA TYR A 65 -2.03 -6.54 6.08
C TYR A 65 -3.55 -6.52 5.83
N ILE A 66 -3.98 -6.57 4.56
CA ILE A 66 -5.41 -6.61 4.20
C ILE A 66 -6.09 -7.86 4.78
N ALA A 67 -5.42 -9.01 4.76
CA ALA A 67 -5.96 -10.25 5.32
C ALA A 67 -6.21 -10.12 6.83
N LYS A 68 -5.24 -9.59 7.58
CA LYS A 68 -5.38 -9.33 9.03
C LYS A 68 -6.53 -8.35 9.31
N GLN A 69 -6.64 -7.27 8.53
CA GLN A 69 -7.73 -6.30 8.68
C GLN A 69 -9.11 -6.94 8.43
N LYS A 70 -9.22 -7.88 7.48
CA LYS A 70 -10.46 -8.63 7.25
C LYS A 70 -10.85 -9.51 8.45
N GLU A 71 -9.87 -10.17 9.08
CA GLU A 71 -10.10 -11.01 10.26
C GLU A 71 -10.54 -10.19 11.47
N GLU A 72 -9.97 -9.00 11.68
CA GLU A 72 -10.33 -8.11 12.79
C GLU A 72 -11.73 -7.48 12.65
N MET A 73 -12.26 -7.39 11.43
CA MET A 73 -13.60 -6.86 11.14
C MET A 73 -14.72 -7.91 11.22
N GLN A 74 -14.38 -9.19 11.47
CA GLN A 74 -15.33 -10.31 11.60
C GLN A 74 -15.77 -10.51 13.05
#